data_AF-A0A2V8U9E4-F1
#
_entry.id   AF-A0A2V8U9E4-F1
#
_cell.length_a   1.000
_cell.length_b   1.000
_cell.length_c   1.000
_cell.angle_alpha   90.00
_cell.angle_beta   90.00
_cell.angle_gamma   90.00
#
_symmetry.space_group_name_H-M   'P 1'
#
loop_
_entity.id
_entity.type
_entity.pdbx_description
1 polymer ?
#
loop_
_entity_poly.entity_id
_entity_poly.type
_entity_poly.pdbx_seq_one_letter_code
_entity_poly.pdbx_strand_id
1 'polypeptide(L)'
;MLRSGGLITALGPKVGRQAEHPDTHAVTLACEGFNDKNEFDRQTPCDQDFLRKLARDTQPGRLHDWFNREVPRCLRSLKLFDAEGLFLGDASYVFVPDNEKYEDSVKLLFDEHNHPVDSQKVDLRDQRYQWRRCYKLVSLIHVNRELNLFLTVAARVVPGNRHEYPILYELVDDFVKAVDRGWMKVLVVDRGLIDGANMARLKTSYHIDTIVPLRKNMDAYQDVMGLTRLKEFAWEPYETRRATPAMQPDRPKPPTIVKRELKRQQTLATKKGWPPPASLPPAAAPLLPRTFLGIVRGTTSWTDCTVPLTAVVSREIDQDGNTEHWVLVTTSSSFTAPHTRSTYTLRTAIEERHRQYKCFWDLAQMPSRKFSMVVNQVLFVLLAYTLLQAHLFLRHRQQMNPRTRGRLLGLLNPTVELVAVYYQQRFCLLSLAEFAMLLLEVEDAARAKLLPKMKQLQRDIYHLLQNARPP
;
A
#
# COMPACT_ATOMS: atom_id res chain seq x y z
N MET A 1 -7.32 -18.84 17.33
CA MET A 1 -8.73 -19.28 17.23
C MET A 1 -9.54 -18.15 16.58
N LEU A 2 -9.93 -18.29 15.32
CA LEU A 2 -10.99 -17.46 14.75
C LEU A 2 -12.29 -17.84 15.47
N ARG A 3 -12.69 -17.04 16.46
CA ARG A 3 -13.99 -17.24 17.12
C ARG A 3 -15.06 -16.97 16.06
N SER A 4 -15.80 -18.01 15.70
CA SER A 4 -16.81 -18.12 14.64
C SER A 4 -18.00 -17.15 14.74
N GLY A 5 -18.02 -16.26 15.74
CA GLY A 5 -19.14 -15.34 16.01
C GLY A 5 -19.54 -14.49 14.80
N GLY A 6 -18.57 -13.93 14.07
CA GLY A 6 -18.87 -13.15 12.86
C GLY A 6 -19.41 -14.00 11.70
N LEU A 7 -19.03 -15.28 11.61
CA LEU A 7 -19.49 -16.20 10.57
C LEU A 7 -20.96 -16.60 10.78
N ILE A 8 -21.38 -16.73 12.04
CA ILE A 8 -22.76 -17.10 12.40
C ILE A 8 -23.70 -15.93 12.13
N THR A 9 -23.31 -14.69 12.46
CA THR A 9 -24.07 -13.50 12.08
C THR A 9 -24.26 -13.39 10.57
N ALA A 10 -23.23 -13.78 9.79
CA ALA A 10 -23.27 -13.69 8.33
C ALA A 10 -24.10 -14.82 7.67
N LEU A 11 -24.08 -16.03 8.23
CA LEU A 11 -24.77 -17.21 7.67
C LEU A 11 -26.21 -17.38 8.19
N GLY A 12 -26.59 -16.62 9.21
CA GLY A 12 -27.93 -16.59 9.76
C GLY A 12 -28.22 -17.68 10.80
N PRO A 13 -29.36 -17.60 11.50
CA PRO A 13 -29.68 -18.42 12.67
C PRO A 13 -29.88 -19.91 12.34
N LYS A 14 -30.12 -20.24 11.07
CA LYS A 14 -30.23 -21.64 10.60
C LYS A 14 -28.90 -22.39 10.65
N VAL A 15 -27.77 -21.69 10.64
CA VAL A 15 -26.44 -22.31 10.57
C VAL A 15 -25.80 -22.43 11.96
N GLY A 16 -26.15 -21.54 12.89
CA GLY A 16 -25.76 -21.65 14.29
C GLY A 16 -26.55 -20.71 15.19
N ARG A 17 -26.75 -21.14 16.44
CA ARG A 17 -27.42 -20.38 17.50
C ARG A 17 -26.57 -20.33 18.76
N GLN A 18 -26.68 -19.23 19.49
CA GLN A 18 -26.19 -19.16 20.87
C GLN A 18 -27.26 -19.75 21.78
N ALA A 19 -26.86 -20.69 22.64
CA ALA A 19 -27.69 -21.25 23.68
C ALA A 19 -27.06 -20.91 25.03
N GLU A 20 -27.87 -20.43 25.98
CA GLU A 20 -27.45 -20.16 27.33
C GLU A 20 -27.80 -21.37 28.20
N HIS A 21 -26.82 -21.92 28.91
CA HIS A 21 -27.08 -23.00 29.85
C HIS A 21 -27.83 -22.47 31.08
N PRO A 22 -28.99 -23.06 31.44
CA PRO A 22 -29.85 -22.52 32.49
C PRO A 22 -29.21 -22.50 33.88
N ASP A 23 -28.27 -23.41 34.18
CA ASP A 23 -27.66 -23.53 35.51
C ASP A 23 -26.35 -22.76 35.68
N THR A 24 -25.63 -22.51 34.59
CA THR A 24 -24.28 -21.91 34.63
C THR A 24 -24.22 -20.54 33.97
N HIS A 25 -25.30 -20.12 33.30
CA HIS A 25 -25.34 -18.94 32.42
C HIS A 25 -24.23 -18.95 31.34
N ALA A 26 -23.61 -20.10 31.09
CA ALA A 26 -22.57 -20.23 30.10
C ALA A 26 -23.20 -20.23 28.71
N VAL A 27 -22.75 -19.31 27.86
CA VAL A 27 -23.19 -19.23 26.46
C VAL A 27 -22.37 -20.20 25.62
N THR A 28 -23.02 -21.25 25.13
CA THR A 28 -22.43 -22.20 24.17
C THR A 28 -22.99 -21.94 22.77
N LEU A 29 -22.17 -22.22 21.76
CA LEU A 29 -22.54 -22.09 20.36
C LEU A 29 -22.90 -23.48 19.83
N ALA A 30 -24.13 -23.63 19.35
CA ALA A 30 -24.61 -24.85 18.70
C ALA A 30 -24.78 -24.59 17.21
N CYS A 31 -24.13 -25.39 16.37
CA CYS A 31 -24.22 -25.30 14.92
C CYS A 31 -24.71 -26.62 14.31
N GLU A 32 -25.67 -26.59 13.38
CA GLU A 32 -26.04 -27.79 12.60
C GLU A 32 -24.91 -28.18 11.64
N GLY A 33 -24.22 -27.16 11.10
CA GLY A 33 -23.18 -27.34 10.11
C GLY A 33 -23.70 -27.84 8.76
N PHE A 34 -22.80 -28.34 7.91
CA PHE A 34 -23.11 -28.66 6.50
C PHE A 34 -22.93 -30.15 6.14
N ASN A 35 -22.76 -31.03 7.13
CA ASN A 35 -22.69 -32.49 6.95
C ASN A 35 -22.87 -33.23 8.29
N ASP A 36 -23.08 -34.56 8.22
CA ASP A 36 -23.35 -35.40 9.40
C ASP A 36 -22.11 -36.19 9.87
N LYS A 37 -20.89 -35.68 9.63
CA LYS A 37 -19.64 -36.44 9.84
C LYS A 37 -19.02 -36.30 11.23
N ASN A 38 -19.70 -35.69 12.20
CA ASN A 38 -19.12 -35.41 13.52
C ASN A 38 -19.75 -36.29 14.60
N GLU A 39 -18.90 -36.81 15.50
CA GLU A 39 -19.33 -37.58 16.68
C GLU A 39 -19.77 -36.70 17.85
N PHE A 40 -19.45 -35.40 17.82
CA PHE A 40 -19.76 -34.42 18.86
C PHE A 40 -20.51 -33.20 18.30
N ASP A 41 -21.26 -32.51 19.16
CA ASP A 41 -21.95 -31.27 18.83
C ASP A 41 -20.99 -30.20 18.32
N ARG A 42 -21.34 -29.56 17.20
CA ARG A 42 -20.48 -28.56 16.57
C ARG A 42 -20.53 -27.24 17.31
N GLN A 43 -19.34 -26.73 17.67
CA GLN A 43 -19.14 -25.37 18.18
C GLN A 43 -18.83 -24.35 17.06
N THR A 44 -18.62 -24.82 15.83
CA THR A 44 -18.41 -24.02 14.63
C THR A 44 -19.19 -24.61 13.44
N PRO A 45 -19.72 -23.78 12.52
CA PRO A 45 -20.54 -24.30 11.42
C PRO A 45 -19.73 -25.15 10.43
N CYS A 46 -18.41 -24.91 10.35
CA CYS A 46 -17.50 -25.66 9.51
C CYS A 46 -16.35 -26.25 10.34
N ASP A 47 -15.77 -27.34 9.83
CA ASP A 47 -14.49 -27.90 10.28
C ASP A 47 -13.42 -26.79 10.33
N GLN A 48 -12.49 -26.87 11.28
CA GLN A 48 -11.42 -25.86 11.45
C GLN A 48 -10.57 -25.69 10.18
N ASP A 49 -10.47 -26.76 9.40
CA ASP A 49 -9.72 -26.83 8.14
C ASP A 49 -10.56 -26.51 6.91
N PHE A 50 -11.85 -26.22 7.06
CA PHE A 50 -12.77 -25.99 5.95
C PHE A 50 -12.29 -24.88 5.01
N LEU A 51 -11.91 -23.72 5.55
CA LEU A 51 -11.44 -22.60 4.73
C LEU A 51 -10.17 -22.96 3.95
N ARG A 52 -9.27 -23.75 4.55
CA ARG A 52 -8.05 -24.23 3.90
C ARG A 52 -8.38 -25.21 2.76
N LYS A 53 -9.30 -26.15 2.99
CA LYS A 53 -9.76 -27.11 1.98
C LYS A 53 -10.48 -26.40 0.84
N LEU A 54 -11.42 -25.51 1.16
CA LEU A 54 -12.14 -24.68 0.20
C LEU A 54 -11.18 -23.85 -0.67
N ALA A 55 -10.25 -23.12 -0.05
CA ALA A 55 -9.26 -22.33 -0.76
C ALA A 55 -8.38 -23.22 -1.66
N ARG A 56 -7.97 -24.40 -1.19
CA ARG A 56 -7.17 -25.35 -1.96
C ARG A 56 -7.91 -25.89 -3.18
N ASP A 57 -9.19 -26.19 -3.05
CA ASP A 57 -10.02 -26.79 -4.10
C ASP A 57 -10.61 -25.75 -5.05
N THR A 58 -10.49 -24.46 -4.71
CA THR A 58 -10.93 -23.35 -5.57
C THR A 58 -9.99 -23.22 -6.77
N GLN A 59 -10.55 -23.31 -7.98
CA GLN A 59 -9.80 -23.11 -9.22
C GLN A 59 -9.25 -21.67 -9.29
N PRO A 60 -7.94 -21.48 -9.52
CA PRO A 60 -7.30 -20.15 -9.56
C PRO A 60 -7.97 -19.16 -10.51
N GLY A 61 -8.35 -19.60 -11.72
CA GLY A 61 -9.04 -18.77 -12.71
C GLY A 61 -10.37 -18.21 -12.18
N ARG A 62 -11.23 -19.08 -11.63
CA ARG A 62 -12.51 -18.67 -11.05
C ARG A 62 -12.35 -17.68 -9.90
N LEU A 63 -11.28 -17.81 -9.12
CA LEU A 63 -11.02 -16.88 -8.02
C LEU A 63 -10.56 -15.51 -8.51
N HIS A 64 -9.70 -15.47 -9.53
CA HIS A 64 -9.36 -14.21 -10.22
C HIS A 64 -10.60 -13.56 -10.81
N ASP A 65 -11.44 -14.31 -11.53
CA ASP A 65 -12.66 -13.80 -12.16
C ASP A 65 -13.64 -13.26 -11.10
N TRP A 66 -13.82 -13.98 -9.99
CA TRP A 66 -14.62 -13.51 -8.87
C TRP A 66 -14.08 -12.21 -8.29
N PHE A 67 -12.78 -12.13 -7.99
CA PHE A 67 -12.18 -10.93 -7.41
C PHE A 67 -12.34 -9.74 -8.36
N ASN A 68 -11.99 -9.91 -9.64
CA ASN A 68 -12.00 -8.86 -10.65
C ASN A 68 -13.41 -8.42 -11.05
N ARG A 69 -14.44 -9.24 -10.77
CA ARG A 69 -15.85 -8.91 -11.03
C ARG A 69 -16.56 -8.34 -9.81
N GLU A 70 -16.47 -9.01 -8.67
CA GLU A 70 -17.28 -8.67 -7.49
C GLU A 70 -16.66 -7.53 -6.66
N VAL A 71 -15.33 -7.44 -6.56
CA VAL A 71 -14.69 -6.37 -5.78
C VAL A 71 -15.00 -4.98 -6.37
N PRO A 72 -14.80 -4.72 -7.68
CA PRO A 72 -15.18 -3.45 -8.28
C PRO A 72 -16.66 -3.10 -8.10
N ARG A 73 -17.56 -4.08 -8.26
CA ARG A 73 -19.01 -3.89 -8.08
C ARG A 73 -19.36 -3.50 -6.65
N CYS A 74 -18.75 -4.17 -5.67
CA CYS A 74 -18.91 -3.84 -4.27
C CYS A 74 -18.44 -2.40 -3.98
N LEU A 75 -17.24 -2.03 -4.43
CA LEU A 75 -16.69 -0.68 -4.25
C LEU A 75 -17.54 0.39 -4.93
N ARG A 76 -18.11 0.11 -6.10
CA ARG A 76 -19.10 0.98 -6.77
C ARG A 76 -20.35 1.15 -5.90
N SER A 77 -20.90 0.06 -5.38
CA SER A 77 -22.11 0.11 -4.54
C SER A 77 -21.90 0.92 -3.26
N LEU A 78 -20.67 0.93 -2.74
CA LEU A 78 -20.24 1.74 -1.61
C LEU A 78 -19.90 3.20 -1.97
N LYS A 79 -20.03 3.60 -3.24
CA LYS A 79 -19.71 4.95 -3.75
C LYS A 79 -18.27 5.38 -3.46
N LEU A 80 -17.33 4.45 -3.61
CA LEU A 80 -15.90 4.67 -3.32
C LEU A 80 -15.07 5.10 -4.53
N PHE A 81 -15.67 5.16 -5.72
CA PHE A 81 -15.02 5.72 -6.91
C PHE A 81 -15.28 7.23 -6.99
N ASP A 82 -14.22 8.01 -7.12
CA ASP A 82 -14.32 9.46 -7.29
C ASP A 82 -14.59 9.88 -8.74
N ALA A 83 -14.88 11.16 -8.93
CA ALA A 83 -15.17 11.72 -10.24
C ALA A 83 -13.92 11.92 -11.11
N GLU A 84 -12.72 11.94 -10.54
CA GLU A 84 -11.48 12.03 -11.33
C GLU A 84 -11.17 10.69 -12.01
N GLY A 85 -11.57 9.57 -11.42
CA GLY A 85 -11.44 8.25 -12.03
C GLY A 85 -9.99 7.89 -12.32
N LEU A 86 -9.09 8.14 -11.36
CA LEU A 86 -7.66 7.85 -11.48
C LEU A 86 -7.36 6.41 -11.11
N PHE A 87 -6.67 5.72 -12.01
CA PHE A 87 -6.24 4.35 -11.85
C PHE A 87 -4.76 4.21 -12.15
N LEU A 88 -4.12 3.30 -11.41
CA LEU A 88 -2.70 3.02 -11.49
C LEU A 88 -2.56 1.54 -11.83
N GLY A 89 -1.83 1.24 -12.90
CA GLY A 89 -1.46 -0.13 -13.26
C GLY A 89 -0.06 -0.45 -12.74
N ASP A 90 0.07 -1.55 -11.99
CA ASP A 90 1.35 -1.99 -11.44
C ASP A 90 1.61 -3.48 -11.70
N ALA A 91 2.89 -3.83 -11.75
CA ALA A 91 3.36 -5.20 -11.75
C ALA A 91 4.47 -5.37 -10.71
N SER A 92 4.32 -6.40 -9.88
CA SER A 92 5.12 -6.59 -8.69
C SER A 92 5.51 -8.06 -8.52
N TYR A 93 6.79 -8.33 -8.27
CA TYR A 93 7.23 -9.70 -7.96
C TYR A 93 6.83 -10.11 -6.54
N VAL A 94 6.35 -11.34 -6.41
CA VAL A 94 6.05 -11.99 -5.14
C VAL A 94 7.03 -13.14 -4.96
N PHE A 95 8.00 -12.94 -4.07
CA PHE A 95 9.05 -13.93 -3.83
C PHE A 95 8.57 -15.00 -2.86
N VAL A 96 8.88 -16.26 -3.19
CA VAL A 96 8.61 -17.41 -2.33
C VAL A 96 9.91 -18.14 -2.01
N PRO A 97 9.93 -18.99 -0.96
CA PRO A 97 11.08 -19.83 -0.68
C PRO A 97 11.51 -20.61 -1.91
N ASP A 98 12.82 -20.81 -2.08
CA ASP A 98 13.36 -21.56 -3.21
C ASP A 98 13.06 -23.06 -3.07
N ASN A 99 11.85 -23.44 -3.46
CA ASN A 99 11.32 -24.78 -3.41
C ASN A 99 10.56 -25.07 -4.71
N GLU A 100 11.05 -26.03 -5.50
CA GLU A 100 10.47 -26.40 -6.80
C GLU A 100 9.03 -26.90 -6.72
N LYS A 101 8.57 -27.32 -5.53
CA LYS A 101 7.20 -27.77 -5.32
C LYS A 101 6.17 -26.63 -5.33
N TYR A 102 6.59 -25.36 -5.37
CA TYR A 102 5.69 -24.23 -5.62
C TYR A 102 5.17 -24.29 -7.06
N GLU A 103 3.91 -24.71 -7.20
CA GLU A 103 3.23 -24.83 -8.48
C GLU A 103 3.20 -23.49 -9.23
N ASP A 104 3.45 -23.52 -10.54
CA ASP A 104 3.43 -22.33 -11.41
C ASP A 104 4.44 -21.22 -11.06
N SER A 105 5.35 -21.47 -10.12
CA SER A 105 6.45 -20.54 -9.81
C SER A 105 7.63 -20.72 -10.77
N VAL A 106 8.39 -19.65 -10.99
CA VAL A 106 9.61 -19.69 -11.80
C VAL A 106 10.79 -19.13 -11.02
N LYS A 107 12.01 -19.51 -11.42
CA LYS A 107 13.24 -19.00 -10.84
C LYS A 107 13.88 -18.02 -11.83
N LEU A 108 14.04 -16.77 -11.41
CA LEU A 108 14.64 -15.70 -12.21
C LEU A 108 15.82 -15.09 -11.46
N LEU A 109 16.74 -14.46 -12.21
CA LEU A 109 17.86 -13.73 -11.66
C LEU A 109 17.45 -12.27 -11.43
N PHE A 110 17.76 -11.73 -10.26
CA PHE A 110 17.40 -10.36 -9.86
C PHE A 110 18.63 -9.56 -9.44
N ASP A 111 18.62 -8.25 -9.69
CA ASP A 111 19.60 -7.31 -9.14
C ASP A 111 19.30 -6.90 -7.68
N GLU A 112 20.12 -6.03 -7.11
CA GLU A 112 19.99 -5.50 -5.74
C GLU A 112 18.69 -4.70 -5.52
N HIS A 113 18.04 -4.26 -6.59
CA HIS A 113 16.78 -3.52 -6.60
C HIS A 113 15.57 -4.41 -6.90
N ASN A 114 15.77 -5.74 -7.04
CA ASN A 114 14.75 -6.71 -7.42
C ASN A 114 14.18 -6.51 -8.82
N HIS A 115 14.97 -5.99 -9.76
CA HIS A 115 14.65 -6.04 -11.19
C HIS A 115 15.19 -7.32 -11.81
N PRO A 116 14.42 -7.97 -12.70
CA PRO A 116 14.88 -9.17 -13.39
C PRO A 116 16.04 -8.81 -14.33
N VAL A 117 17.07 -9.64 -14.33
CA VAL A 117 18.25 -9.49 -15.20
C VAL A 117 18.48 -10.73 -16.04
N ASP A 118 19.03 -10.52 -17.22
CA ASP A 118 19.42 -11.60 -18.13
C ASP A 118 20.76 -12.19 -17.65
N SER A 119 20.76 -13.48 -17.31
CA SER A 119 21.96 -14.19 -16.83
C SER A 119 23.09 -14.22 -17.85
N GLN A 120 22.82 -14.01 -19.15
CA GLN A 120 23.84 -13.94 -20.19
C GLN A 120 24.55 -12.58 -20.25
N LYS A 121 24.01 -11.55 -19.59
CA LYS A 121 24.51 -10.16 -19.67
C LYS A 121 25.20 -9.69 -18.39
N VAL A 122 25.31 -10.55 -17.38
CA VAL A 122 25.83 -10.20 -16.06
C VAL A 122 26.82 -11.25 -15.55
N ASP A 123 27.74 -10.83 -14.69
CA ASP A 123 28.63 -11.76 -13.98
C ASP A 123 27.88 -12.41 -12.82
N LEU A 124 27.61 -13.72 -12.93
CA LEU A 124 26.92 -14.51 -11.90
C LEU A 124 27.72 -14.67 -10.60
N ARG A 125 29.02 -14.33 -10.60
CA ARG A 125 29.84 -14.34 -9.38
C ARG A 125 29.62 -13.10 -8.52
N ASP A 126 29.02 -12.05 -9.07
CA ASP A 126 28.68 -10.83 -8.34
C ASP A 126 27.50 -11.07 -7.40
N GLN A 127 27.72 -10.82 -6.10
CA GLN A 127 26.73 -11.03 -5.03
C GLN A 127 25.49 -10.16 -5.15
N ARG A 128 25.54 -9.10 -5.96
CA ARG A 128 24.38 -8.24 -6.26
C ARG A 128 23.31 -8.98 -7.05
N TYR A 129 23.66 -10.05 -7.76
CA TYR A 129 22.71 -10.85 -8.52
C TYR A 129 22.29 -12.09 -7.75
N GLN A 130 20.99 -12.25 -7.55
CA GLN A 130 20.43 -13.33 -6.75
C GLN A 130 19.34 -14.08 -7.52
N TRP A 131 19.45 -15.40 -7.55
CA TRP A 131 18.39 -16.26 -8.05
C TRP A 131 17.26 -16.33 -7.04
N ARG A 132 16.05 -15.96 -7.46
CA ARG A 132 14.86 -15.97 -6.59
C ARG A 132 13.70 -16.65 -7.30
N ARG A 133 13.00 -17.49 -6.56
CA ARG A 133 11.73 -18.09 -7.01
C ARG A 133 10.59 -17.11 -6.77
N CYS A 134 9.77 -16.89 -7.80
CA CYS A 134 8.75 -15.86 -7.74
C CYS A 134 7.52 -16.13 -8.62
N TYR A 135 6.45 -15.43 -8.23
CA TYR A 135 5.30 -15.11 -9.05
C TYR A 135 5.35 -13.62 -9.42
N LYS A 136 4.47 -13.22 -10.33
CA LYS A 136 4.19 -11.82 -10.65
C LYS A 136 2.73 -11.51 -10.32
N LEU A 137 2.52 -10.45 -9.55
CA LEU A 137 1.23 -9.86 -9.26
C LEU A 137 1.06 -8.64 -10.16
N VAL A 138 0.07 -8.66 -11.04
CA VAL A 138 -0.37 -7.49 -11.82
C VAL A 138 -1.63 -6.96 -11.16
N SER A 139 -1.69 -5.67 -10.87
CA SER A 139 -2.81 -5.05 -10.16
C SER A 139 -3.26 -3.75 -10.80
N LEU A 140 -4.55 -3.49 -10.65
CA LEU A 140 -5.21 -2.25 -11.00
C LEU A 140 -5.70 -1.60 -9.71
N ILE A 141 -5.28 -0.36 -9.47
CA ILE A 141 -5.49 0.33 -8.21
C ILE A 141 -6.17 1.67 -8.47
N HIS A 142 -7.34 1.90 -7.86
CA HIS A 142 -7.96 3.22 -7.83
C HIS A 142 -7.33 4.07 -6.72
N VAL A 143 -7.03 5.33 -7.04
CA VAL A 143 -6.58 6.33 -6.07
C VAL A 143 -7.34 7.64 -6.24
N ASN A 144 -7.32 8.48 -5.22
CA ASN A 144 -7.69 9.88 -5.35
C ASN A 144 -6.46 10.80 -5.37
N ARG A 145 -6.69 12.06 -5.77
CA ARG A 145 -5.64 13.08 -5.89
C ARG A 145 -4.88 13.33 -4.58
N GLU A 146 -5.59 13.31 -3.46
CA GLU A 146 -5.02 13.53 -2.13
C GLU A 146 -4.22 12.32 -1.62
N LEU A 147 -4.22 11.20 -2.34
CA LEU A 147 -3.54 9.96 -1.94
C LEU A 147 -3.96 9.50 -0.54
N ASN A 148 -5.25 9.66 -0.26
CA ASN A 148 -5.86 9.25 1.00
C ASN A 148 -6.88 8.11 0.79
N LEU A 149 -7.00 7.59 -0.42
CA LEU A 149 -7.80 6.41 -0.76
C LEU A 149 -7.01 5.54 -1.74
N PHE A 150 -6.89 4.24 -1.43
CA PHE A 150 -6.20 3.26 -2.26
C PHE A 150 -7.02 1.99 -2.30
N LEU A 151 -7.56 1.65 -3.46
CA LEU A 151 -8.42 0.47 -3.61
C LEU A 151 -7.82 -0.44 -4.68
N THR A 152 -7.41 -1.65 -4.30
CA THR A 152 -7.03 -2.65 -5.29
C THR A 152 -8.30 -3.23 -5.88
N VAL A 153 -8.63 -2.81 -7.10
CA VAL A 153 -9.91 -3.14 -7.74
C VAL A 153 -9.81 -4.43 -8.54
N ALA A 154 -8.64 -4.74 -9.08
CA ALA A 154 -8.42 -5.95 -9.86
C ALA A 154 -6.97 -6.43 -9.67
N ALA A 155 -6.77 -7.73 -9.74
CA ALA A 155 -5.47 -8.35 -9.57
C ALA A 155 -5.38 -9.71 -10.28
N ARG A 156 -4.18 -10.05 -10.75
CA ARG A 156 -3.86 -11.39 -11.25
C ARG A 156 -2.49 -11.82 -10.79
N VAL A 157 -2.40 -13.04 -10.27
CA VAL A 157 -1.16 -13.72 -9.93
C VAL A 157 -0.82 -14.70 -11.03
N VAL A 158 0.40 -14.63 -11.54
CA VAL A 158 0.89 -15.44 -12.65
C VAL A 158 2.34 -15.87 -12.41
N PRO A 159 2.88 -16.84 -13.18
CA PRO A 159 4.31 -17.12 -13.16
C PRO A 159 5.15 -15.86 -13.40
N GLY A 160 6.27 -15.72 -12.70
CA GLY A 160 7.15 -14.54 -12.72
C GLY A 160 7.66 -14.10 -14.10
N ASN A 161 7.77 -15.01 -15.05
CA ASN A 161 8.28 -14.75 -16.40
C ASN A 161 7.20 -14.27 -17.39
N ARG A 162 5.93 -14.21 -16.99
CA ARG A 162 4.85 -13.72 -17.85
C ARG A 162 4.97 -12.21 -18.05
N HIS A 163 4.73 -11.73 -19.27
CA HIS A 163 4.67 -10.30 -19.54
C HIS A 163 3.46 -9.66 -18.87
N GLU A 164 3.68 -8.54 -18.20
CA GLU A 164 2.69 -7.86 -17.37
C GLU A 164 1.69 -7.01 -18.15
N TYR A 165 2.10 -6.39 -19.26
CA TYR A 165 1.25 -5.44 -19.98
C TYR A 165 -0.03 -6.08 -20.54
N PRO A 166 -0.04 -7.28 -21.18
CA PRO A 166 -1.29 -7.86 -21.69
C PRO A 166 -2.27 -8.14 -20.55
N ILE A 167 -1.74 -8.61 -19.42
CA ILE A 167 -2.53 -8.92 -18.22
C ILE A 167 -3.16 -7.65 -17.66
N LEU A 168 -2.42 -6.54 -17.57
CA LEU A 168 -2.96 -5.28 -17.08
C LEU A 168 -4.13 -4.79 -17.95
N TYR A 169 -3.98 -4.82 -19.27
CA TYR A 169 -5.05 -4.35 -20.17
C TYR A 169 -6.28 -5.27 -20.15
N GLU A 170 -6.11 -6.57 -19.96
CA GLU A 170 -7.23 -7.48 -19.68
C GLU A 170 -7.94 -7.13 -18.36
N LEU A 171 -7.20 -6.78 -17.30
CA LEU A 171 -7.81 -6.32 -16.04
C LEU A 171 -8.61 -5.03 -16.22
N VAL A 172 -8.16 -4.12 -17.10
CA VAL A 172 -8.92 -2.91 -17.45
C VAL A 172 -10.21 -3.28 -18.18
N ASP A 173 -10.16 -4.21 -19.14
CA ASP A 173 -11.35 -4.69 -19.84
C ASP A 173 -12.37 -5.31 -18.88
N ASP A 174 -11.92 -6.17 -17.96
CA ASP A 174 -12.78 -6.82 -16.99
C ASP A 174 -13.35 -5.82 -15.97
N PHE A 175 -12.58 -4.81 -15.57
CA PHE A 175 -13.07 -3.71 -14.74
C PHE A 175 -14.19 -2.95 -15.45
N VAL A 176 -13.99 -2.53 -16.70
CA VAL A 176 -15.02 -1.81 -17.48
C VAL A 176 -16.28 -2.65 -17.65
N LYS A 177 -16.15 -3.97 -17.91
CA LYS A 177 -17.29 -4.89 -17.94
C LYS A 177 -18.00 -5.02 -16.59
N ALA A 178 -17.28 -4.89 -15.47
CA ALA A 178 -17.83 -5.06 -14.13
C ALA A 178 -18.58 -3.83 -13.63
N VAL A 179 -18.10 -2.61 -13.92
CA VAL A 179 -18.63 -1.35 -13.35
C VAL A 179 -19.21 -0.36 -14.37
N ASP A 180 -19.18 -0.66 -15.67
CA ASP A 180 -19.52 0.21 -16.79
C ASP A 180 -18.45 1.27 -17.13
N ARG A 181 -18.59 1.89 -18.31
CA ARG A 181 -17.70 2.94 -18.82
C ARG A 181 -17.81 4.22 -17.98
N GLY A 182 -16.74 5.02 -17.96
CA GLY A 182 -16.70 6.37 -17.36
C GLY A 182 -16.21 6.42 -15.90
N TRP A 183 -16.10 5.29 -15.21
CA TRP A 183 -15.51 5.22 -13.86
C TRP A 183 -13.99 5.30 -13.88
N MET A 184 -13.35 4.62 -14.84
CA MET A 184 -11.94 4.85 -15.15
C MET A 184 -11.87 5.95 -16.21
N LYS A 185 -11.14 7.02 -15.91
CA LYS A 185 -10.91 8.12 -16.85
C LYS A 185 -9.43 8.26 -17.18
N VAL A 186 -8.56 8.01 -16.21
CA VAL A 186 -7.11 8.08 -16.39
C VAL A 186 -6.45 6.82 -15.87
N LEU A 187 -5.62 6.19 -16.71
CA LEU A 187 -4.77 5.06 -16.35
C LEU A 187 -3.30 5.49 -16.39
N VAL A 188 -2.62 5.46 -15.26
CA VAL A 188 -1.18 5.74 -15.16
C VAL A 188 -0.42 4.41 -15.09
N VAL A 189 0.58 4.24 -15.94
CA VAL A 189 1.39 3.02 -16.01
C VAL A 189 2.88 3.34 -16.06
N ASP A 190 3.72 2.39 -15.64
CA ASP A 190 5.18 2.51 -15.75
C ASP A 190 5.70 2.09 -17.14
N ARG A 191 6.97 2.39 -17.41
CA ARG A 191 7.73 1.99 -18.62
C ARG A 191 7.66 0.50 -18.93
N GLY A 192 7.53 -0.35 -17.90
CA GLY A 192 7.41 -1.82 -18.07
C GLY A 192 6.07 -2.25 -18.66
N LEU A 193 5.04 -1.40 -18.52
CA LEU A 193 3.65 -1.66 -18.90
C LEU A 193 3.21 -0.88 -20.15
N ILE A 194 4.17 -0.25 -20.84
CA ILE A 194 3.93 0.56 -22.04
C ILE A 194 3.47 -0.31 -23.22
N ASP A 195 2.34 0.05 -23.84
CA ASP A 195 1.79 -0.62 -25.02
C ASP A 195 0.94 0.37 -25.84
N GLY A 196 1.47 0.83 -26.98
CA GLY A 196 0.83 1.86 -27.81
C GLY A 196 -0.52 1.42 -28.39
N ALA A 197 -0.63 0.16 -28.81
CA ALA A 197 -1.84 -0.37 -29.42
C ALA A 197 -2.98 -0.43 -28.40
N ASN A 198 -2.69 -0.91 -27.19
CA ASN A 198 -3.67 -0.93 -26.11
C ASN A 198 -4.00 0.48 -25.60
N MET A 199 -3.04 1.40 -25.52
CA MET A 199 -3.32 2.80 -25.18
C MET A 199 -4.31 3.44 -26.17
N ALA A 200 -4.08 3.26 -27.48
CA ALA A 200 -4.99 3.74 -28.52
C ALA A 200 -6.38 3.08 -28.43
N ARG A 201 -6.43 1.76 -28.17
CA ARG A 201 -7.68 1.02 -27.96
C ARG A 201 -8.46 1.53 -26.75
N LEU A 202 -7.81 1.76 -25.61
CA LEU A 202 -8.46 2.30 -24.41
C LEU A 202 -9.06 3.68 -24.67
N LYS A 203 -8.33 4.55 -25.37
CA LYS A 203 -8.80 5.90 -25.72
C LYS A 203 -10.02 5.87 -26.64
N THR A 204 -9.99 5.02 -27.67
CA THR A 204 -11.05 4.94 -28.70
C THR A 204 -12.28 4.16 -28.22
N SER A 205 -12.08 3.06 -27.51
CA SER A 205 -13.15 2.14 -27.12
C SER A 205 -13.84 2.56 -25.81
N TYR A 206 -13.09 3.12 -24.86
CA TYR A 206 -13.58 3.41 -23.51
C TYR A 206 -13.40 4.86 -23.07
N HIS A 207 -12.74 5.70 -23.88
CA HIS A 207 -12.40 7.09 -23.53
C HIS A 207 -11.55 7.21 -22.26
N ILE A 208 -10.71 6.20 -22.03
CA ILE A 208 -9.72 6.20 -20.95
C ILE A 208 -8.43 6.83 -21.48
N ASP A 209 -7.94 7.85 -20.80
CA ASP A 209 -6.66 8.46 -21.09
C ASP A 209 -5.53 7.75 -20.37
N THR A 210 -4.43 7.47 -21.06
CA THR A 210 -3.27 6.81 -20.47
C THR A 210 -2.12 7.77 -20.27
N ILE A 211 -1.41 7.72 -19.14
CA ILE A 211 -0.16 8.45 -18.90
C ILE A 211 0.97 7.43 -18.71
N VAL A 212 2.02 7.53 -19.53
CA VAL A 212 3.18 6.63 -19.46
C VAL A 212 4.49 7.37 -19.75
N PRO A 213 5.59 7.03 -19.06
CA PRO A 213 6.94 7.46 -19.43
C PRO A 213 7.45 6.75 -20.68
N LEU A 214 8.05 7.50 -21.61
CA LEU A 214 8.74 6.93 -22.76
C LEU A 214 10.11 6.36 -22.38
N ARG A 215 10.56 5.36 -23.14
CA ARG A 215 11.92 4.81 -23.03
C ARG A 215 12.87 5.63 -23.91
N LYS A 216 14.11 5.85 -23.45
CA LYS A 216 15.11 6.67 -24.18
C LYS A 216 15.42 6.14 -25.58
N ASN A 217 15.25 4.85 -25.83
CA ASN A 217 15.51 4.20 -27.11
C ASN A 217 14.32 4.19 -28.08
N MET A 218 13.19 4.82 -27.74
CA MET A 218 12.04 4.94 -28.64
C MET A 218 12.21 6.15 -29.56
N ASP A 219 11.81 6.01 -30.83
CA ASP A 219 11.84 7.11 -31.80
C ASP A 219 11.01 8.31 -31.32
N ALA A 220 9.82 8.06 -30.77
CA ALA A 220 9.00 9.10 -30.16
C ALA A 220 9.68 9.87 -29.02
N TYR A 221 10.57 9.22 -28.26
CA TYR A 221 11.37 9.92 -27.25
C TYR A 221 12.37 10.87 -27.93
N GLN A 222 13.08 10.37 -28.94
CA GLN A 222 14.10 11.15 -29.65
C GLN A 222 13.49 12.35 -30.38
N ASP A 223 12.35 12.16 -31.03
CA ASP A 223 11.64 13.22 -31.74
C ASP A 223 11.19 14.33 -30.79
N VAL A 224 10.55 13.96 -29.68
CA VAL A 224 10.11 14.93 -28.68
C VAL A 224 11.31 15.68 -28.11
N MET A 225 12.42 14.99 -27.83
CA MET A 225 13.65 15.65 -27.38
C MET A 225 14.24 16.58 -28.44
N GLY A 226 14.16 16.22 -29.72
CA GLY A 226 14.55 17.07 -30.84
C GLY A 226 13.74 18.36 -30.91
N LEU A 227 12.42 18.26 -30.74
CA LEU A 227 11.50 19.41 -30.72
C LEU A 227 11.83 20.40 -29.59
N THR A 228 12.37 19.93 -28.46
CA THR A 228 12.77 20.83 -27.37
C THR A 228 13.93 21.77 -27.70
N ARG A 229 14.63 21.54 -28.82
CA ARG A 229 15.76 22.36 -29.31
C ARG A 229 15.32 23.49 -30.23
N LEU A 230 14.05 23.54 -30.62
CA LEU A 230 13.49 24.61 -31.43
C LEU A 230 13.48 25.91 -30.62
N LYS A 231 13.77 27.05 -31.27
CA LYS A 231 13.81 28.37 -30.62
C LYS A 231 12.48 28.77 -29.98
N GLU A 232 11.37 28.30 -30.54
CA GLU A 232 10.01 28.60 -30.11
C GLU A 232 9.54 27.69 -28.96
N PHE A 233 10.33 26.69 -28.56
CA PHE A 233 9.94 25.76 -27.51
C PHE A 233 10.01 26.45 -26.13
N ALA A 234 8.85 26.56 -25.49
CA ALA A 234 8.73 27.18 -24.18
C ALA A 234 8.98 26.17 -23.04
N TRP A 235 9.79 26.59 -22.07
CA TRP A 235 9.99 25.91 -20.80
C TRP A 235 9.30 26.68 -19.69
N GLU A 236 8.46 26.00 -18.93
CA GLU A 236 7.75 26.55 -17.78
C GLU A 236 8.37 26.02 -16.48
N PRO A 237 8.69 26.87 -15.49
CA PRO A 237 9.13 26.38 -14.18
C PRO A 237 8.01 25.58 -13.52
N TYR A 238 8.36 24.45 -12.91
CA TYR A 238 7.44 23.59 -12.19
C TYR A 238 7.86 23.46 -10.74
N GLU A 239 7.02 23.96 -9.86
CA GLU A 239 7.15 23.77 -8.43
C GLU A 239 6.45 22.47 -8.04
N THR A 240 7.22 21.47 -7.64
CA THR A 240 6.64 20.31 -6.99
C THR A 240 5.98 20.76 -5.70
N ARG A 241 4.68 20.50 -5.54
CA ARG A 241 3.97 20.58 -4.26
C ARG A 241 4.45 19.44 -3.35
N ARG A 242 5.76 19.38 -3.04
CA ARG A 242 6.24 18.59 -1.91
C ARG A 242 5.64 19.25 -0.68
N ALA A 243 5.01 18.47 0.19
CA ALA A 243 4.72 18.93 1.54
C ALA A 243 6.02 19.53 2.06
N THR A 244 6.04 20.84 2.27
CA THR A 244 7.12 21.52 2.96
C THR A 244 7.33 20.69 4.23
N PRO A 245 8.50 20.06 4.45
CA PRO A 245 8.81 19.57 5.78
C PRO A 245 8.56 20.78 6.66
N ALA A 246 7.66 20.68 7.64
CA ALA A 246 7.45 21.75 8.59
C ALA A 246 8.85 22.21 9.00
N MET A 247 9.20 23.45 8.67
CA MET A 247 10.50 24.01 9.01
C MET A 247 10.65 23.72 10.49
N GLN A 248 11.52 22.76 10.83
CA GLN A 248 11.87 22.61 12.23
C GLN A 248 12.45 23.97 12.59
N PRO A 249 11.96 24.62 13.67
CA PRO A 249 12.57 25.86 14.11
C PRO A 249 14.07 25.59 14.21
N ASP A 250 14.85 26.53 13.69
CA ASP A 250 16.30 26.42 13.44
C ASP A 250 17.02 26.16 14.77
N ARG A 251 16.98 24.91 15.23
CA ARG A 251 17.63 24.48 16.47
C ARG A 251 19.05 24.11 16.07
N PRO A 252 20.08 24.76 16.62
CA PRO A 252 21.45 24.40 16.33
C PRO A 252 21.64 22.91 16.61
N LYS A 253 22.10 22.16 15.61
CA LYS A 253 22.34 20.72 15.74
C LYS A 253 23.33 20.50 16.89
N PRO A 254 23.06 19.57 17.83
CA PRO A 254 23.98 19.26 18.91
C PRO A 254 25.40 18.95 18.39
N PRO A 255 26.46 19.41 19.07
CA PRO A 255 27.85 19.28 18.60
C PRO A 255 28.29 17.81 18.39
N THR A 256 27.65 16.87 19.07
CA THR A 256 27.84 15.42 18.88
C THR A 256 27.36 14.93 17.52
N ILE A 257 26.24 15.46 17.01
CA ILE A 257 25.71 15.12 15.68
C ILE A 257 26.61 15.70 14.58
N VAL A 258 27.09 16.94 14.77
CA VAL A 258 28.02 17.60 13.86
C VAL A 258 29.33 16.81 13.74
N LYS A 259 29.91 16.37 14.86
CA LYS A 259 31.12 15.53 14.87
C LYS A 259 30.90 14.16 14.20
N ARG A 260 29.73 13.55 14.40
CA ARG A 260 29.39 12.26 13.73
C ARG A 260 29.24 12.43 12.22
N GLU A 261 28.59 13.49 11.77
CA GLU A 261 28.39 13.74 10.34
C GLU A 261 29.71 14.10 9.64
N LEU A 262 30.59 14.87 10.29
CA LEU A 262 31.95 15.12 9.80
C LEU A 262 32.72 13.80 9.60
N LYS A 263 32.68 12.90 10.59
CA LYS A 263 33.35 11.60 10.51
C LYS A 263 32.76 10.71 9.40
N ARG A 264 31.44 10.77 9.18
CA ARG A 264 30.76 10.07 8.09
C ARG A 264 31.20 10.60 6.72
N GLN A 265 31.23 11.92 6.55
CA GLN A 265 31.70 12.61 5.33
C GLN A 265 33.16 12.29 5.04
N GLN A 266 34.04 12.30 6.05
CA GLN A 266 35.44 11.87 5.92
C GLN A 266 35.55 10.43 5.43
N THR A 267 34.75 9.52 6.01
CA THR A 267 34.74 8.10 5.59
C THR A 267 34.24 7.94 4.14
N LEU A 268 33.24 8.71 3.73
CA LEU A 268 32.71 8.71 2.35
C LEU A 268 33.71 9.30 1.35
N ALA A 269 34.40 10.38 1.71
CA ALA A 269 35.44 11.02 0.90
C ALA A 269 36.61 10.05 0.67
N THR A 270 37.09 9.38 1.72
CA THR A 270 38.12 8.34 1.61
C THR A 270 37.67 7.20 0.69
N LYS A 271 36.41 6.74 0.78
CA LYS A 271 35.86 5.72 -0.13
C LYS A 271 35.78 6.18 -1.59
N LYS A 272 35.57 7.47 -1.84
CA LYS A 272 35.48 8.06 -3.18
C LYS A 272 36.84 8.57 -3.72
N GLY A 273 37.93 8.41 -2.97
CA GLY A 273 39.26 8.92 -3.34
C GLY A 273 39.40 10.44 -3.27
N TRP A 274 38.54 11.12 -2.51
CA TRP A 274 38.55 12.57 -2.32
C TRP A 274 39.28 12.97 -1.03
N PRO A 275 39.91 14.14 -0.98
CA PRO A 275 40.54 14.64 0.24
C PRO A 275 39.52 14.77 1.38
N PRO A 276 39.84 14.28 2.60
CA PRO A 276 38.90 14.31 3.72
C PRO A 276 38.63 15.76 4.15
N PRO A 277 37.36 16.17 4.32
CA PRO A 277 37.02 17.52 4.73
C PRO A 277 37.46 17.82 6.17
N ALA A 278 38.15 18.95 6.36
CA ALA A 278 38.64 19.44 7.67
C ALA A 278 37.53 20.09 8.53
N SER A 279 36.48 20.60 7.88
CA SER A 279 35.26 21.12 8.48
C SER A 279 34.07 20.72 7.62
N LEU A 280 32.85 20.75 8.18
CA LEU A 280 31.67 20.72 7.31
C LEU A 280 31.73 21.98 6.43
N PRO A 281 31.53 21.86 5.10
CA PRO A 281 31.50 23.04 4.26
C PRO A 281 30.48 24.03 4.84
N PRO A 282 30.75 25.36 4.76
CA PRO A 282 29.70 26.33 5.03
C PRO A 282 28.49 25.91 4.21
N ALA A 283 27.28 26.05 4.76
CA ALA A 283 26.07 25.81 4.00
C ALA A 283 26.01 26.86 2.89
N ALA A 284 26.75 26.65 1.80
CA ALA A 284 26.44 27.24 0.52
C ALA A 284 24.97 26.91 0.33
N ALA A 285 24.13 27.95 0.20
CA ALA A 285 22.70 27.75 -0.02
C ALA A 285 22.59 26.78 -1.20
N PRO A 286 22.19 25.51 -0.98
CA PRO A 286 22.22 24.54 -2.04
C PRO A 286 21.33 25.10 -3.14
N LEU A 287 21.83 25.14 -4.38
CA LEU A 287 20.99 25.48 -5.53
C LEU A 287 19.77 24.59 -5.42
N LEU A 288 18.61 25.20 -5.16
CA LEU A 288 17.39 24.42 -4.99
C LEU A 288 17.16 23.67 -6.31
N PRO A 289 16.93 22.35 -6.27
CA PRO A 289 16.70 21.58 -7.48
C PRO A 289 15.55 22.22 -8.27
N ARG A 290 15.79 22.52 -9.55
CA ARG A 290 14.82 23.20 -10.42
C ARG A 290 14.24 22.20 -11.39
N THR A 291 12.92 22.20 -11.52
CA THR A 291 12.23 21.42 -12.54
C THR A 291 11.62 22.37 -13.55
N PHE A 292 11.84 22.12 -14.83
CA PHE A 292 11.16 22.80 -15.93
C PHE A 292 10.37 21.79 -16.74
N LEU A 293 9.19 22.19 -17.18
CA LEU A 293 8.34 21.38 -18.03
C LEU A 293 8.20 22.04 -19.40
N GLY A 294 8.17 21.20 -20.43
CA GLY A 294 7.77 21.59 -21.77
C GLY A 294 6.69 20.66 -22.29
N ILE A 295 5.91 21.12 -23.25
CA ILE A 295 4.79 20.37 -23.82
C ILE A 295 4.88 20.33 -25.34
N VAL A 296 4.65 19.15 -25.91
CA VAL A 296 4.48 18.93 -27.35
C VAL A 296 3.13 18.26 -27.55
N ARG A 297 2.30 18.78 -28.44
CA ARG A 297 0.98 18.22 -28.74
C ARG A 297 0.98 17.56 -30.11
N GLY A 298 0.17 16.51 -30.26
CA GLY A 298 -0.05 15.87 -31.56
C GLY A 298 1.11 15.02 -32.03
N THR A 299 1.93 14.47 -31.12
CA THR A 299 3.03 13.55 -31.46
C THR A 299 2.45 12.26 -32.04
N THR A 300 2.89 11.89 -33.24
CA THR A 300 2.47 10.68 -33.97
C THR A 300 3.63 9.75 -34.33
N SER A 301 4.83 10.04 -33.86
CA SER A 301 6.03 9.27 -34.19
C SER A 301 6.13 7.90 -33.52
N TRP A 302 5.19 7.55 -32.65
CA TRP A 302 5.07 6.19 -32.15
C TRP A 302 4.01 5.43 -32.95
N THR A 303 4.45 4.66 -33.94
CA THR A 303 3.58 3.99 -34.93
C THR A 303 2.56 3.03 -34.31
N ASP A 304 2.91 2.36 -33.20
CA ASP A 304 1.99 1.42 -32.54
C ASP A 304 0.80 2.13 -31.88
N CYS A 305 0.95 3.40 -31.51
CA CYS A 305 -0.10 4.19 -30.91
C CYS A 305 -0.81 5.02 -31.99
N THR A 306 -1.96 4.54 -32.46
CA THR A 306 -2.69 5.15 -33.58
C THR A 306 -3.42 6.46 -33.23
N VAL A 307 -3.40 6.87 -31.95
CA VAL A 307 -3.98 8.14 -31.49
C VAL A 307 -2.89 9.18 -31.26
N PRO A 308 -3.12 10.47 -31.60
CA PRO A 308 -2.14 11.52 -31.34
C PRO A 308 -1.84 11.66 -29.84
N LEU A 309 -0.56 11.81 -29.50
CA LEU A 309 -0.11 11.92 -28.11
C LEU A 309 0.24 13.37 -27.76
N THR A 310 0.04 13.73 -26.49
CA THR A 310 0.64 14.91 -25.87
C THR A 310 1.86 14.46 -25.07
N ALA A 311 3.05 14.92 -25.46
CA ALA A 311 4.28 14.67 -24.73
C ALA A 311 4.60 15.81 -23.77
N VAL A 312 5.01 15.46 -22.55
CA VAL A 312 5.44 16.38 -21.50
C VAL A 312 6.88 16.05 -21.13
N VAL A 313 7.77 16.99 -21.42
CA VAL A 313 9.20 16.84 -21.17
C VAL A 313 9.54 17.46 -19.84
N SER A 314 10.17 16.71 -18.95
CA SER A 314 10.69 17.20 -17.68
C SER A 314 12.19 17.39 -17.80
N ARG A 315 12.67 18.57 -17.44
CA ARG A 315 14.08 18.92 -17.28
C ARG A 315 14.33 19.15 -15.80
N GLU A 316 15.06 18.23 -15.17
CA GLU A 316 15.40 18.28 -13.76
C GLU A 316 16.87 18.67 -13.62
N ILE A 317 17.12 19.76 -12.90
CA ILE A 317 18.47 20.27 -12.61
C ILE A 317 18.74 20.00 -11.14
N ASP A 318 19.74 19.18 -10.85
CA ASP A 318 20.14 18.85 -9.48
C ASP A 318 20.95 19.99 -8.82
N GLN A 319 21.36 19.77 -7.57
CA GLN A 319 22.12 20.74 -6.79
C GLN A 319 23.53 20.98 -7.35
N ASP A 320 24.06 20.01 -8.10
CA ASP A 320 25.38 20.04 -8.72
C ASP A 320 25.33 20.64 -10.14
N GLY A 321 24.13 21.01 -10.62
CA GLY A 321 23.90 21.55 -11.96
C GLY A 321 23.75 20.49 -13.06
N ASN A 322 23.76 19.21 -12.72
CA ASN A 322 23.51 18.16 -13.71
C ASN A 322 22.06 18.21 -14.15
N THR A 323 21.87 18.12 -15.46
CA THR A 323 20.54 18.15 -16.07
C THR A 323 20.14 16.75 -16.51
N GLU A 324 19.04 16.25 -15.97
CA GLU A 324 18.38 15.04 -16.44
C GLU A 324 17.09 15.38 -17.18
N HIS A 325 16.87 14.68 -18.29
CA HIS A 325 15.64 14.76 -19.06
C HIS A 325 14.91 13.43 -19.07
N TRP A 326 13.59 13.50 -18.98
CA TRP A 326 12.70 12.38 -19.23
C TRP A 326 11.34 12.86 -19.75
N VAL A 327 10.64 11.98 -20.46
CA VAL A 327 9.44 12.33 -21.23
C VAL A 327 8.27 11.46 -20.78
N LEU A 328 7.16 12.12 -20.46
CA LEU A 328 5.84 11.51 -20.31
C LEU A 328 5.04 11.70 -21.59
N VAL A 329 4.21 10.73 -21.94
CA VAL A 329 3.16 10.90 -22.95
C VAL A 329 1.80 10.62 -22.36
N THR A 330 0.80 11.33 -22.86
CA THR A 330 -0.61 11.08 -22.58
C THR A 330 -1.42 11.05 -23.87
N THR A 331 -2.47 10.22 -23.91
CA THR A 331 -3.46 10.20 -24.99
C THR A 331 -4.46 11.36 -24.89
N SER A 332 -4.40 12.15 -23.82
CA SER A 332 -5.24 13.33 -23.64
C SER A 332 -4.68 14.51 -24.41
N SER A 333 -5.49 15.09 -25.29
CA SER A 333 -5.17 16.34 -25.98
C SER A 333 -5.40 17.58 -25.11
N SER A 334 -6.14 17.46 -24.01
CA SER A 334 -6.51 18.60 -23.14
C SER A 334 -5.60 18.78 -21.93
N PHE A 335 -4.82 17.77 -21.56
CA PHE A 335 -3.97 17.85 -20.37
C PHE A 335 -2.86 18.89 -20.55
N THR A 336 -2.53 19.57 -19.45
CA THR A 336 -1.41 20.50 -19.35
C THR A 336 -0.16 19.76 -18.87
N ALA A 337 1.01 20.36 -19.07
CA ALA A 337 2.26 19.80 -18.58
C ALA A 337 2.28 19.62 -17.05
N PRO A 338 1.91 20.64 -16.23
CA PRO A 338 1.82 20.47 -14.78
C PRO A 338 0.82 19.40 -14.32
N HIS A 339 -0.34 19.30 -14.98
CA HIS A 339 -1.35 18.29 -14.65
C HIS A 339 -0.83 16.88 -14.94
N THR A 340 -0.21 16.66 -16.11
CA THR A 340 0.36 15.36 -16.48
C THR A 340 1.49 14.95 -15.53
N ARG A 341 2.40 15.89 -15.24
CA ARG A 341 3.53 15.67 -14.31
C ARG A 341 3.05 15.34 -12.90
N SER A 342 2.10 16.10 -12.36
CA SER A 342 1.56 15.87 -11.02
C SER A 342 0.76 14.57 -10.92
N THR A 343 -0.01 14.22 -11.97
CA THR A 343 -0.74 12.95 -12.03
C THR A 343 0.21 11.76 -12.06
N TYR A 344 1.30 11.84 -12.83
CA TYR A 344 2.30 10.78 -12.85
C TYR A 344 3.04 10.64 -11.51
N THR A 345 3.24 11.73 -10.76
CA THR A 345 3.85 11.68 -9.42
C THR A 345 3.05 10.80 -8.44
N LEU A 346 1.72 10.63 -8.64
CA LEU A 346 0.90 9.72 -7.83
C LEU A 346 1.44 8.29 -7.85
N ARG A 347 2.06 7.85 -8.96
CA ARG A 347 2.69 6.52 -9.07
C ARG A 347 3.84 6.32 -8.09
N THR A 348 4.65 7.36 -7.82
CA THR A 348 5.75 7.25 -6.84
C THR A 348 5.23 7.07 -5.42
N ALA A 349 4.06 7.64 -5.09
CA ALA A 349 3.47 7.48 -3.77
C ALA A 349 2.95 6.06 -3.50
N ILE A 350 2.71 5.27 -4.55
CA ILE A 350 2.30 3.87 -4.40
C ILE A 350 3.45 2.97 -3.94
N GLU A 351 4.72 3.28 -4.24
CA GLU A 351 5.83 2.39 -3.88
C GLU A 351 5.88 2.09 -2.38
N GLU A 352 5.66 3.12 -1.55
CA GLU A 352 5.53 2.97 -0.10
C GLU A 352 4.25 2.21 0.29
N ARG A 353 3.17 2.30 -0.49
CA ARG A 353 1.93 1.52 -0.29
C ARG A 353 2.09 0.04 -0.67
N HIS A 354 2.85 -0.26 -1.73
CA HIS A 354 3.24 -1.61 -2.07
C HIS A 354 4.07 -2.23 -0.95
N ARG A 355 4.93 -1.44 -0.31
CA ARG A 355 5.63 -1.84 0.91
C ARG A 355 4.66 -2.19 2.04
N GLN A 356 3.55 -1.46 2.19
CA GLN A 356 2.55 -1.73 3.24
C GLN A 356 2.01 -3.16 3.15
N TYR A 357 1.42 -3.58 2.03
CA TYR A 357 0.85 -4.93 1.96
C TYR A 357 1.91 -6.03 1.72
N LYS A 358 3.04 -5.74 1.06
CA LYS A 358 4.12 -6.74 0.89
C LYS A 358 4.83 -7.06 2.21
N CYS A 359 5.13 -6.05 3.02
CA CYS A 359 5.95 -6.21 4.23
C CYS A 359 5.14 -6.27 5.54
N PHE A 360 3.96 -5.66 5.62
CA PHE A 360 3.19 -5.54 6.88
C PHE A 360 1.86 -6.31 6.86
N TRP A 361 1.53 -6.93 5.74
CA TRP A 361 0.40 -7.86 5.61
C TRP A 361 0.85 -9.27 5.21
N ASP A 362 2.15 -9.55 5.33
CA ASP A 362 2.76 -10.88 5.13
C ASP A 362 2.40 -11.57 3.81
N LEU A 363 2.26 -10.77 2.73
CA LEU A 363 1.92 -11.29 1.39
C LEU A 363 2.89 -12.40 0.93
N ALA A 364 4.17 -12.29 1.29
CA ALA A 364 5.23 -13.20 0.86
C ALA A 364 5.47 -14.39 1.82
N GLN A 365 4.85 -14.43 3.00
CA GLN A 365 5.02 -15.55 3.93
C GLN A 365 4.00 -16.65 3.60
N MET A 366 4.30 -17.43 2.56
CA MET A 366 3.41 -18.47 2.05
C MET A 366 3.80 -19.84 2.61
N PRO A 367 2.97 -20.48 3.46
CA PRO A 367 3.27 -21.82 3.97
C PRO A 367 2.87 -22.93 2.98
N SER A 368 1.94 -22.64 2.06
CA SER A 368 1.43 -23.61 1.08
C SER A 368 2.09 -23.44 -0.28
N ARG A 369 2.37 -24.57 -0.92
CA ARG A 369 3.03 -24.65 -2.24
C ARG A 369 2.03 -24.81 -3.41
N LYS A 370 0.76 -25.03 -3.09
CA LYS A 370 -0.34 -25.14 -4.07
C LYS A 370 -0.65 -23.77 -4.67
N PHE A 371 -0.77 -23.67 -5.99
CA PHE A 371 -1.00 -22.38 -6.64
C PHE A 371 -2.35 -21.77 -6.24
N SER A 372 -3.40 -22.57 -6.07
CA SER A 372 -4.69 -22.10 -5.56
C SER A 372 -4.59 -21.42 -4.19
N MET A 373 -3.76 -21.93 -3.29
CA MET A 373 -3.52 -21.33 -1.98
C MET A 373 -2.71 -20.03 -2.06
N VAL A 374 -1.73 -19.96 -2.98
CA VAL A 374 -0.97 -18.75 -3.27
C VAL A 374 -1.90 -17.64 -3.74
N VAL A 375 -2.75 -17.94 -4.74
CA VAL A 375 -3.73 -16.99 -5.30
C VAL A 375 -4.72 -16.55 -4.22
N ASN A 376 -5.25 -17.47 -3.42
CA ASN A 376 -6.12 -17.13 -2.29
C ASN A 376 -5.44 -16.18 -1.31
N GLN A 377 -4.24 -16.49 -0.84
CA GLN A 377 -3.54 -15.64 0.12
C GLN A 377 -3.33 -14.23 -0.44
N VAL A 378 -2.86 -14.11 -1.69
CA VAL A 378 -2.63 -12.80 -2.32
C VAL A 378 -3.94 -12.01 -2.45
N LEU A 379 -4.97 -12.59 -3.06
CA LEU A 379 -6.22 -11.89 -3.33
C LEU A 379 -6.97 -11.51 -2.03
N PHE A 380 -7.00 -12.39 -1.02
CA PHE A 380 -7.65 -12.07 0.25
C PHE A 380 -6.87 -11.04 1.08
N VAL A 381 -5.54 -10.99 0.99
CA VAL A 381 -4.75 -9.91 1.59
C VAL A 381 -5.05 -8.58 0.90
N LEU A 382 -5.11 -8.55 -0.44
CA LEU A 382 -5.48 -7.34 -1.19
C LEU A 382 -6.92 -6.91 -0.90
N LEU A 383 -7.85 -7.85 -0.76
CA LEU A 383 -9.24 -7.58 -0.37
C LEU A 383 -9.30 -6.99 1.03
N ALA A 384 -8.63 -7.61 2.00
CA ALA A 384 -8.64 -7.15 3.39
C ALA A 384 -8.02 -5.74 3.51
N TYR A 385 -6.93 -5.48 2.78
CA TYR A 385 -6.35 -4.14 2.69
C TYR A 385 -7.35 -3.14 2.11
N THR A 386 -7.97 -3.47 0.99
CA THR A 386 -8.95 -2.62 0.29
C THR A 386 -10.17 -2.32 1.16
N LEU A 387 -10.73 -3.33 1.85
CA LEU A 387 -11.85 -3.15 2.77
C LEU A 387 -11.48 -2.30 3.99
N LEU A 388 -10.24 -2.40 4.49
CA LEU A 388 -9.77 -1.51 5.55
C LEU A 388 -9.65 -0.06 5.06
N GLN A 389 -9.13 0.17 3.85
CA GLN A 389 -9.08 1.51 3.25
C GLN A 389 -10.49 2.08 3.05
N ALA A 390 -11.41 1.28 2.52
CA ALA A 390 -12.83 1.62 2.40
C ALA A 390 -13.45 1.99 3.75
N HIS A 391 -13.22 1.18 4.79
CA HIS A 391 -13.72 1.46 6.14
C HIS A 391 -13.19 2.79 6.69
N LEU A 392 -11.88 3.02 6.58
CA LEU A 392 -11.26 4.27 7.05
C LEU A 392 -11.80 5.49 6.30
N PHE A 393 -12.05 5.35 5.00
CA PHE A 393 -12.64 6.41 4.20
C PHE A 393 -14.10 6.70 4.59
N LEU A 394 -14.95 5.67 4.65
CA LEU A 394 -16.37 5.80 5.01
C LEU A 394 -16.58 6.30 6.44
N ARG A 395 -15.60 6.13 7.33
CA ARG A 395 -15.62 6.64 8.71
C ARG A 395 -14.92 7.99 8.89
N HIS A 396 -14.52 8.65 7.79
CA HIS A 396 -13.79 9.93 7.82
C HIS A 396 -12.51 9.88 8.69
N ARG A 397 -11.77 8.78 8.57
CA ARG A 397 -10.53 8.48 9.31
C ARG A 397 -9.31 8.34 8.38
N GLN A 398 -9.33 9.01 7.22
CA GLN A 398 -8.31 8.88 6.19
C GLN A 398 -6.90 9.30 6.66
N GLN A 399 -6.79 10.15 7.69
CA GLN A 399 -5.53 10.52 8.34
C GLN A 399 -4.77 9.32 8.93
N MET A 400 -5.46 8.19 9.12
CA MET A 400 -4.85 6.96 9.59
C MET A 400 -4.21 6.15 8.46
N ASN A 401 -4.58 6.38 7.21
CA ASN A 401 -4.14 5.57 6.07
C ASN A 401 -2.61 5.44 5.95
N PRO A 402 -1.78 6.47 6.22
CA PRO A 402 -0.33 6.31 6.16
C PRO A 402 0.26 5.33 7.19
N ARG A 403 -0.50 4.92 8.22
CA ARG A 403 -0.01 4.09 9.33
C ARG A 403 0.05 2.61 8.93
N THR A 404 0.99 1.88 9.52
CA THR A 404 1.10 0.42 9.35
C THR A 404 -0.08 -0.31 10.01
N ARG A 405 -0.36 -1.54 9.56
CA ARG A 405 -1.46 -2.37 10.08
C ARG A 405 -1.45 -2.49 11.61
N GLY A 406 -0.30 -2.79 12.21
CA GLY A 406 -0.18 -2.92 13.68
C GLY A 406 -0.56 -1.63 14.41
N ARG A 407 -0.14 -0.47 13.90
CA ARG A 407 -0.49 0.83 14.48
C ARG A 407 -1.97 1.16 14.26
N LEU A 408 -2.52 0.83 13.08
CA LEU A 408 -3.96 0.98 12.81
C LEU A 408 -4.80 0.17 13.79
N LEU A 409 -4.51 -1.13 13.93
CA LEU A 409 -5.21 -2.00 14.86
C LEU A 409 -5.06 -1.53 16.31
N GLY A 410 -3.88 -1.07 16.73
CA GLY A 410 -3.70 -0.50 18.06
C GLY A 410 -4.54 0.75 18.36
N LEU A 411 -4.93 1.52 17.33
CA LEU A 411 -5.73 2.74 17.47
C LEU A 411 -7.22 2.52 17.24
N LEU A 412 -7.57 1.47 16.49
CA LEU A 412 -8.94 1.08 16.20
C LEU A 412 -9.47 0.08 17.21
N ASN A 413 -8.59 -0.69 17.86
CA ASN A 413 -8.97 -1.52 19.00
C ASN A 413 -9.56 -0.62 20.08
N PRO A 414 -10.64 -1.05 20.74
CA PRO A 414 -11.15 -0.34 21.90
C PRO A 414 -10.01 -0.20 22.90
N THR A 415 -9.68 1.03 23.29
CA THR A 415 -8.80 1.29 24.41
C THR A 415 -9.49 0.72 25.63
N VAL A 416 -9.02 -0.40 26.15
CA VAL A 416 -9.51 -0.91 27.43
C VAL A 416 -8.84 -0.06 28.51
N GLU A 417 -9.62 0.74 29.21
CA GLU A 417 -9.15 1.44 30.40
C GLU A 417 -8.99 0.42 31.52
N LEU A 418 -7.74 0.21 31.94
CA LEU A 418 -7.38 -0.71 33.01
C LEU A 418 -6.82 0.08 34.20
N VAL A 419 -7.21 -0.31 35.40
CA VAL A 419 -6.64 0.17 36.66
C VAL A 419 -5.48 -0.72 37.02
N ALA A 420 -4.27 -0.16 37.07
CA ALA A 420 -3.08 -0.86 37.54
C ALA A 420 -2.96 -0.67 39.07
N VAL A 421 -3.05 -1.77 39.82
CA VAL A 421 -2.86 -1.76 41.28
C VAL A 421 -1.50 -2.35 41.60
N TYR A 422 -0.67 -1.57 42.30
CA TYR A 422 0.67 -1.97 42.71
C TYR A 422 0.71 -2.26 44.21
N TYR A 423 1.32 -3.38 44.58
CA TYR A 423 1.66 -3.69 45.96
C TYR A 423 3.07 -4.27 46.01
N GLN A 424 4.01 -3.50 46.56
CA GLN A 424 5.43 -3.82 46.59
C GLN A 424 5.96 -4.17 45.17
N GLN A 425 6.47 -5.38 44.95
CA GLN A 425 6.99 -5.85 43.66
C GLN A 425 5.95 -6.57 42.79
N ARG A 426 4.68 -6.53 43.18
CA ARG A 426 3.59 -7.17 42.43
C ARG A 426 2.64 -6.11 41.89
N PHE A 427 2.07 -6.38 40.73
CA PHE A 427 0.99 -5.57 40.17
C PHE A 427 -0.09 -6.45 39.57
N CYS A 428 -1.32 -5.94 39.54
CA CYS A 428 -2.40 -6.50 38.74
C CYS A 428 -3.04 -5.41 37.87
N LEU A 429 -3.63 -5.84 36.75
CA LEU A 429 -4.40 -4.98 35.85
C LEU A 429 -5.86 -5.41 35.98
N LEU A 430 -6.73 -4.46 36.34
CA LEU A 430 -8.15 -4.69 36.56
C LEU A 430 -8.95 -3.85 35.58
N SER A 431 -10.03 -4.41 35.02
CA SER A 431 -11.05 -3.57 34.39
C SER A 431 -11.71 -2.64 35.42
N LEU A 432 -12.33 -1.56 34.96
CA LEU A 432 -13.08 -0.67 35.85
C LEU A 432 -14.16 -1.40 36.66
N ALA A 433 -14.81 -2.41 36.06
CA ALA A 433 -15.82 -3.22 36.73
C ALA A 433 -15.21 -4.11 37.82
N GLU A 434 -14.12 -4.83 37.55
CA GLU A 434 -13.43 -5.66 38.54
C GLU A 434 -12.88 -4.81 39.69
N PHE A 435 -12.31 -3.64 39.38
CA PHE A 435 -11.85 -2.71 40.40
C PHE A 435 -13.01 -2.20 41.27
N ALA A 436 -14.15 -1.86 40.67
CA ALA A 436 -15.33 -1.42 41.41
C ALA A 436 -15.91 -2.54 42.29
N MET A 437 -15.99 -3.79 41.79
CA MET A 437 -16.44 -4.93 42.60
C MET A 437 -15.53 -5.16 43.80
N LEU A 438 -14.20 -5.14 43.59
CA LEU A 438 -13.25 -5.25 44.70
C LEU A 438 -13.48 -4.15 45.74
N LEU A 439 -13.66 -2.90 45.33
CA LEU A 439 -13.95 -1.80 46.27
C LEU A 439 -15.26 -2.01 47.06
N LEU A 440 -16.26 -2.66 46.46
CA LEU A 440 -17.56 -2.95 47.10
C LEU A 440 -17.51 -4.16 48.03
N GLU A 441 -16.59 -5.10 47.80
CA GLU A 441 -16.43 -6.32 48.61
C GLU A 441 -15.38 -6.17 49.73
N VAL A 442 -14.54 -5.13 49.67
CA VAL A 442 -13.52 -4.86 50.69
C VAL A 442 -14.18 -4.62 52.06
N GLU A 443 -13.62 -5.28 53.09
CA GLU A 443 -14.03 -5.18 54.49
C GLU A 443 -14.07 -3.73 55.00
N ASP A 444 -14.99 -3.45 55.92
CA ASP A 444 -15.29 -2.09 56.41
C ASP A 444 -14.08 -1.35 56.97
N ALA A 445 -13.18 -2.06 57.66
CA ALA A 445 -11.95 -1.48 58.21
C ALA A 445 -10.98 -0.98 57.13
N ALA A 446 -10.91 -1.68 55.99
CA ALA A 446 -10.09 -1.28 54.85
C ALA A 446 -10.79 -0.18 54.03
N ARG A 447 -12.11 -0.24 53.89
CA ARG A 447 -12.93 0.81 53.25
C ARG A 447 -12.80 2.15 53.96
N ALA A 448 -12.81 2.15 55.29
CA ALA A 448 -12.61 3.35 56.12
C ALA A 448 -11.24 4.01 55.91
N LYS A 449 -10.20 3.23 55.54
CA LYS A 449 -8.86 3.75 55.22
C LYS A 449 -8.70 4.16 53.76
N LEU A 450 -9.39 3.49 52.83
CA LEU A 450 -9.33 3.77 51.40
C LEU A 450 -10.07 5.07 51.02
N LEU A 451 -11.25 5.31 51.60
CA LEU A 451 -12.10 6.45 51.25
C LEU A 451 -11.39 7.82 51.44
N PRO A 452 -10.68 8.09 52.56
CA PRO A 452 -9.91 9.33 52.72
C PRO A 452 -8.80 9.47 51.66
N LYS A 453 -8.11 8.37 51.34
CA LYS A 453 -6.99 8.36 50.39
C LYS A 453 -7.45 8.56 48.95
N MET A 454 -8.62 8.03 48.58
CA MET A 454 -9.27 8.31 47.29
C MET A 454 -9.68 9.78 47.18
N LYS A 455 -10.25 10.37 48.25
CA LYS A 455 -10.58 11.81 48.28
C LYS A 455 -9.34 12.70 48.16
N GLN A 456 -8.22 12.30 48.74
CA GLN A 456 -6.95 13.01 48.60
C GLN A 456 -6.42 12.95 47.15
N LEU A 457 -6.35 11.74 46.56
CA LEU A 457 -5.94 11.56 45.17
C LEU A 457 -6.82 12.33 44.18
N GLN A 458 -8.14 12.37 44.42
CA GLN A 458 -9.06 13.16 43.59
C GLN A 458 -8.70 14.65 43.62
N ARG A 459 -8.34 15.21 44.79
CA ARG A 459 -7.91 16.61 44.93
C ARG A 459 -6.57 16.86 44.23
N ASP A 460 -5.60 15.96 44.39
CA ASP A 460 -4.25 16.08 43.82
C ASP A 460 -4.28 16.03 42.28
N ILE A 461 -5.11 15.15 41.70
CA ILE A 461 -5.31 15.05 40.25
C ILE A 461 -5.95 16.34 39.70
N TYR A 462 -6.97 16.88 40.39
CA TYR A 462 -7.58 18.15 40.01
C TYR A 462 -6.59 19.32 40.06
N HIS A 463 -5.68 19.33 41.04
CA HIS A 463 -4.60 20.31 41.15
C HIS A 463 -3.55 20.20 40.03
N LEU A 464 -3.22 18.97 39.60
CA LEU A 464 -2.31 18.72 38.47
C LEU A 464 -2.90 19.17 37.13
N LEU A 465 -4.22 19.02 36.94
CA LEU A 465 -4.92 19.45 35.73
C LEU A 465 -5.06 20.99 35.65
N GLN A 466 -5.17 21.68 36.79
CA GLN A 466 -5.18 23.15 36.83
C GLN A 466 -3.80 23.77 36.53
N ASN A 467 -2.70 23.03 36.76
CA ASN A 467 -1.33 23.48 36.54
C ASN A 467 -0.64 22.76 35.37
N ALA A 468 -1.40 22.20 34.43
CA ALA A 468 -0.85 21.54 33.26
C ALA A 468 -0.07 22.57 32.41
N ARG A 469 1.27 22.45 32.37
CA ARG A 469 2.08 23.29 31.48
C ARG A 469 1.70 23.01 30.02
N PRO A 470 1.53 24.06 29.20
CA PRO A 470 1.24 23.88 27.78
C PRO A 470 2.40 23.14 27.08
N PRO A 471 2.11 22.40 25.99
CA PRO A 471 3.09 21.59 25.27
C PRO A 471 4.26 22.39 24.68
#